data_AF-A0A382IIK9-F1
#
_entry.id   AF-A0A382IIK9-F1
#
_cell.length_a   1.000
_cell.length_b   1.000
_cell.length_c   1.000
_cell.angle_alpha   90.00
_cell.angle_beta   90.00
_cell.angle_gamma   90.00
#
_symmetry.space_group_name_H-M   'P 1'
#
loop_
_entity.id
_entity.type
_entity.pdbx_description
1 polymer ?
#
loop_
_entity_poly.entity_id
_entity_poly.type
_entity_poly.pdbx_seq_one_letter_code
_entity_poly.pdbx_strand_id
1 'polypeptide(L)'
;MTYLTVETIPTRNWKQNLDIRDISILHRDKSRTKNQYVANRRIHYLWFHYLKLCMNLEQIGYRVQKKKKGNHQPSIIEKEIKVIVNKDIYKDWSLNTLHKMKFHNWYKDQKHFILFYEGGFEVKGRQQYKHLVRKFNVFIEYQNGMESFEYTRGDMTKIMKVSEDILELYQKERYDKEKFGSRQYDSVVRSDVKNCENIILAVCEGRFPN
;
A
#
# COMPACT_ATOMS: atom_id res chain seq x y z
N MET A 1 -17.14 0.42 14.25
CA MET A 1 -15.79 1.04 14.29
C MET A 1 -14.92 0.29 13.30
N THR A 2 -14.64 0.88 12.15
CA THR A 2 -13.88 0.25 11.05
C THR A 2 -12.51 0.89 10.89
N TYR A 3 -11.73 0.92 11.97
CA TYR A 3 -10.34 1.39 11.91
C TYR A 3 -9.45 0.37 11.21
N LEU A 4 -8.54 0.85 10.37
CA LEU A 4 -7.50 0.00 9.81
C LEU A 4 -6.45 -0.27 10.88
N THR A 5 -6.24 -1.55 11.19
CA THR A 5 -5.19 -1.98 12.14
C THR A 5 -3.79 -2.03 11.53
N VAL A 6 -3.68 -1.73 10.23
CA VAL A 6 -2.42 -1.77 9.49
C VAL A 6 -1.65 -0.48 9.74
N GLU A 7 -0.40 -0.64 10.19
CA GLU A 7 0.52 0.48 10.39
C GLU A 7 1.05 1.03 9.05
N THR A 8 1.36 2.33 9.05
CA THR A 8 2.03 2.98 7.92
C THR A 8 3.46 2.46 7.75
N ILE A 9 3.97 2.53 6.53
CA ILE A 9 5.33 2.11 6.20
C ILE A 9 6.29 3.29 6.46
N PRO A 10 7.40 3.09 7.19
CA PRO A 10 8.39 4.14 7.36
C PRO A 10 8.99 4.55 6.02
N THR A 11 8.88 5.84 5.68
CA THR A 11 9.32 6.41 4.39
C THR A 11 10.84 6.34 4.18
N ARG A 12 11.64 6.33 5.26
CA ARG A 12 13.12 6.35 5.23
C ARG A 12 13.81 5.02 5.54
N ASN A 13 13.15 4.11 6.27
CA ASN A 13 13.80 2.96 6.94
C ASN A 13 13.35 1.57 6.44
N TRP A 14 13.05 1.40 5.15
CA TRP A 14 12.78 0.05 4.61
C TRP A 14 13.95 -0.93 4.80
N LYS A 15 15.17 -0.41 5.03
CA LYS A 15 16.39 -1.17 5.34
C LYS A 15 16.42 -1.77 6.75
N GLN A 16 15.31 -1.83 7.50
CA GLN A 16 15.31 -2.42 8.83
C GLN A 16 16.03 -3.79 8.85
N ASN A 17 17.03 -3.84 9.73
CA ASN A 17 18.14 -4.77 9.84
C ASN A 17 17.83 -6.19 9.36
N LEU A 18 18.42 -6.59 8.23
CA LEU A 18 18.72 -8.01 8.03
C LEU A 18 19.98 -8.30 8.82
N ASP A 19 19.95 -9.38 9.59
CA ASP A 19 21.19 -9.99 10.04
C ASP A 19 21.97 -10.44 8.80
N ILE A 20 23.23 -10.04 8.69
CA ILE A 20 24.12 -10.36 7.57
C ILE A 20 24.22 -11.88 7.36
N ARG A 21 23.91 -12.67 8.40
CA ARG A 21 23.80 -14.15 8.36
C ARG A 21 22.61 -14.67 7.56
N ASP A 22 21.46 -13.98 7.59
CA ASP A 22 20.29 -14.39 6.77
C ASP A 22 20.59 -14.19 5.28
N ILE A 23 21.37 -13.16 4.96
CA ILE A 23 21.86 -12.87 3.61
C ILE A 23 22.83 -13.99 3.17
N SER A 24 23.72 -14.47 4.04
CA SER A 24 24.73 -15.48 3.68
C SER A 24 24.17 -16.89 3.46
N ILE A 25 23.08 -17.27 4.13
CA ILE A 25 22.38 -18.56 3.90
C ILE A 25 21.82 -18.62 2.46
N LEU A 26 21.33 -17.50 1.94
CA LEU A 26 20.82 -17.37 0.57
C LEU A 26 21.93 -17.27 -0.49
N HIS A 27 23.16 -16.96 -0.09
CA HIS A 27 24.32 -16.81 -0.98
C HIS A 27 25.12 -18.11 -1.19
N ARG A 28 24.80 -19.21 -0.51
CA ARG A 28 25.51 -20.48 -0.71
C ARG A 28 25.24 -21.13 -2.06
N ASP A 29 24.13 -20.80 -2.73
CA ASP A 29 23.89 -21.18 -4.13
C ASP A 29 24.59 -20.19 -5.08
N LYS A 30 25.89 -20.44 -5.30
CA LYS A 30 26.79 -19.63 -6.15
C LYS A 30 26.53 -19.76 -7.66
N SER A 31 25.49 -20.47 -8.11
CA SER A 31 25.21 -20.62 -9.53
C SER A 31 23.87 -20.01 -9.93
N ARG A 32 23.92 -18.73 -10.31
CA ARG A 32 23.22 -18.05 -11.43
C ARG A 32 22.64 -16.69 -11.03
N THR A 33 23.25 -15.65 -11.61
CA THR A 33 22.70 -14.31 -11.84
C THR A 33 22.63 -13.41 -10.60
N LYS A 34 23.03 -12.13 -10.75
CA LYS A 34 22.86 -11.05 -9.75
C LYS A 34 21.62 -11.28 -8.89
N ASN A 35 21.82 -11.54 -7.60
CA ASN A 35 20.83 -12.09 -6.69
C ASN A 35 19.51 -11.28 -6.72
N GLN A 36 18.56 -11.67 -7.59
CA GLN A 36 17.28 -10.97 -7.80
C GLN A 36 16.47 -10.91 -6.49
N TYR A 37 16.74 -11.86 -5.59
CA TYR A 37 16.30 -11.88 -4.20
C TYR A 37 16.58 -10.58 -3.43
N VAL A 38 17.80 -10.07 -3.53
CA VAL A 38 18.21 -8.84 -2.84
C VAL A 38 17.75 -7.62 -3.63
N ALA A 39 17.77 -7.69 -4.96
CA ALA A 39 17.39 -6.60 -5.85
C ALA A 39 15.90 -6.22 -5.70
N ASN A 40 15.01 -7.21 -5.65
CA ASN A 40 13.55 -7.01 -5.64
C ASN A 40 12.94 -6.95 -4.23
N ARG A 41 13.75 -7.12 -3.18
CA ARG A 41 13.28 -7.15 -1.78
C ARG A 41 12.41 -5.96 -1.40
N ARG A 42 12.70 -4.76 -1.92
CA ARG A 42 11.90 -3.54 -1.66
C ARG A 42 10.48 -3.66 -2.19
N ILE A 43 10.30 -4.30 -3.34
CA ILE A 43 8.99 -4.50 -3.96
C ILE A 43 8.24 -5.60 -3.22
N HIS A 44 8.92 -6.68 -2.84
CA HIS A 44 8.31 -7.74 -2.03
C HIS A 44 7.85 -7.23 -0.66
N TYR A 45 8.61 -6.30 -0.06
CA TYR A 45 8.21 -5.60 1.16
C TYR A 45 6.93 -4.80 0.98
N LEU A 46 6.84 -4.00 -0.09
CA LEU A 46 5.60 -3.28 -0.39
C LEU A 46 4.44 -4.24 -0.59
N TRP A 47 4.64 -5.29 -1.38
CA TRP A 47 3.60 -6.27 -1.65
C TRP A 47 3.07 -6.92 -0.37
N PHE A 48 3.97 -7.35 0.52
CA PHE A 48 3.61 -7.88 1.83
C PHE A 48 2.72 -6.92 2.63
N HIS A 49 3.07 -5.63 2.66
CA HIS A 49 2.28 -4.62 3.37
C HIS A 49 0.94 -4.32 2.69
N TYR A 50 0.92 -4.24 1.36
CA TYR A 50 -0.33 -4.08 0.61
C TYR A 50 -1.25 -5.28 0.79
N LEU A 51 -0.72 -6.51 0.82
CA LEU A 51 -1.52 -7.69 1.07
C LEU A 51 -2.11 -7.69 2.49
N LYS A 52 -1.32 -7.29 3.50
CA LYS A 52 -1.84 -7.07 4.87
C LYS A 52 -3.00 -6.07 4.90
N LEU A 53 -2.88 -4.99 4.13
CA LEU A 53 -3.94 -4.00 3.98
C LEU A 53 -5.17 -4.61 3.29
N CYS A 54 -5.00 -5.35 2.21
CA CYS A 54 -6.10 -6.03 1.52
C CYS A 54 -6.86 -6.98 2.46
N MET A 55 -6.15 -7.78 3.26
CA MET A 55 -6.77 -8.70 4.23
C MET A 55 -7.57 -7.95 5.31
N ASN A 56 -7.05 -6.82 5.81
CA ASN A 56 -7.79 -5.97 6.75
C ASN A 56 -9.04 -5.37 6.10
N LEU A 57 -8.91 -4.87 4.87
CA LEU A 57 -10.02 -4.31 4.10
C LEU A 57 -11.11 -5.35 3.80
N GLU A 58 -10.72 -6.59 3.49
CA GLU A 58 -11.65 -7.72 3.33
C GLU A 58 -12.40 -8.00 4.64
N GLN A 59 -11.71 -8.00 5.79
CA GLN A 59 -12.31 -8.23 7.11
C GLN A 59 -13.34 -7.17 7.50
N ILE A 60 -13.06 -5.89 7.23
CA ILE A 60 -14.01 -4.80 7.50
C ILE A 60 -15.07 -4.64 6.39
N GLY A 61 -15.02 -5.44 5.33
CA GLY A 61 -15.97 -5.40 4.24
C GLY A 61 -15.87 -4.16 3.34
N TYR A 62 -14.68 -3.56 3.22
CA TYR A 62 -14.45 -2.35 2.43
C TYR A 62 -14.83 -2.52 0.95
N ARG A 63 -15.40 -1.46 0.38
CA ARG A 63 -15.82 -1.42 -1.03
C ARG A 63 -15.21 -0.22 -1.74
N VAL A 64 -14.55 -0.48 -2.86
CA VAL A 64 -14.04 0.56 -3.75
C VAL A 64 -15.17 1.02 -4.66
N GLN A 65 -15.46 2.32 -4.66
CA GLN A 65 -16.45 2.92 -5.56
C GLN A 65 -15.78 3.42 -6.83
N LYS A 66 -16.02 2.74 -7.95
CA LYS A 66 -15.67 3.27 -9.27
C LYS A 66 -16.76 4.22 -9.73
N LYS A 67 -16.35 5.46 -9.98
CA LYS A 67 -17.22 6.51 -10.50
C LYS A 67 -16.89 6.76 -11.97
N LYS A 68 -17.92 6.82 -12.81
CA LYS A 68 -17.78 7.23 -14.20
C LYS A 68 -17.53 8.74 -14.25
N LYS A 69 -16.45 9.16 -14.90
CA LYS A 69 -16.24 10.58 -15.20
C LYS A 69 -17.07 10.92 -16.44
N GLY A 70 -18.13 11.70 -16.27
CA GLY A 70 -18.78 12.40 -17.37
C GLY A 70 -17.97 13.66 -17.71
N ASN A 71 -17.87 14.00 -19.00
CA ASN A 71 -17.27 15.26 -19.46
C ASN A 71 -18.20 16.44 -19.10
N HIS A 72 -18.19 16.86 -17.83
CA HIS A 72 -18.99 17.95 -17.22
C HIS A 72 -20.27 17.58 -16.43
N GLN A 73 -20.51 16.30 -16.11
CA GLN A 73 -21.60 15.88 -15.22
C GLN A 73 -21.09 15.41 -13.85
N PRO A 74 -21.92 15.49 -12.78
CA PRO A 74 -21.58 14.93 -11.48
C PRO A 74 -21.20 13.45 -11.62
N SER A 75 -20.14 13.04 -10.95
CA SER A 75 -19.63 11.68 -11.03
C SER A 75 -20.66 10.69 -10.45
N ILE A 76 -21.23 9.83 -11.29
CA ILE A 76 -22.17 8.78 -10.89
C ILE A 76 -21.38 7.54 -10.45
N ILE A 77 -21.83 6.89 -9.37
CA ILE A 77 -21.27 5.61 -8.94
C ILE A 77 -21.65 4.56 -9.99
N GLU A 78 -20.64 4.02 -10.67
CA GLU A 78 -20.80 3.06 -11.76
C GLU A 78 -20.72 1.63 -11.25
N LYS A 79 -19.80 1.38 -10.31
CA LYS A 79 -19.57 0.03 -9.76
C LYS A 79 -19.02 0.10 -8.35
N GLU A 80 -19.55 -0.73 -7.47
CA GLU A 80 -18.92 -1.04 -6.19
C GLU A 80 -18.16 -2.37 -6.30
N ILE A 81 -16.89 -2.35 -5.94
CA ILE A 81 -16.04 -3.54 -5.96
C ILE A 81 -15.67 -3.86 -4.51
N LYS A 82 -16.16 -4.99 -4.00
CA LYS A 82 -15.75 -5.48 -2.68
C LYS A 82 -14.28 -5.94 -2.75
N VAL A 83 -13.48 -5.54 -1.76
CA VAL A 83 -12.11 -6.01 -1.63
C VAL A 83 -12.14 -7.46 -1.16
N ILE A 84 -11.69 -8.38 -2.00
CA ILE A 84 -11.62 -9.82 -1.72
C ILE A 84 -10.27 -10.32 -2.23
N VAL A 85 -9.44 -10.85 -1.34
CA VAL A 85 -8.14 -11.42 -1.73
C VAL A 85 -8.36 -12.79 -2.36
N ASN A 86 -7.75 -13.01 -3.53
CA ASN A 86 -7.74 -14.33 -4.16
C ASN A 86 -6.80 -15.27 -3.40
N LYS A 87 -7.36 -16.05 -2.47
CA LYS A 87 -6.61 -16.94 -1.57
C LYS A 87 -5.92 -18.09 -2.29
N ASP A 88 -6.40 -18.48 -3.47
CA ASP A 88 -5.80 -19.57 -4.25
C ASP A 88 -4.42 -19.19 -4.80
N ILE A 89 -4.26 -17.92 -5.19
CA ILE A 89 -2.97 -17.36 -5.64
C ILE A 89 -1.97 -17.28 -4.47
N TYR A 90 -2.47 -16.95 -3.27
CA TYR A 90 -1.66 -16.74 -2.07
C TYR A 90 -1.67 -17.93 -1.11
N LYS A 91 -2.03 -19.13 -1.57
CA LYS A 91 -2.19 -20.32 -0.72
C LYS A 91 -0.93 -20.63 0.10
N ASP A 92 0.25 -20.41 -0.47
CA ASP A 92 1.53 -20.69 0.19
C ASP A 92 2.08 -19.48 0.97
N TRP A 93 1.39 -18.34 0.99
CA TRP A 93 1.83 -17.11 1.68
C TRP A 93 1.46 -17.05 3.16
N SER A 94 0.93 -18.14 3.71
CA SER A 94 0.56 -18.23 5.12
C SER A 94 -0.38 -17.09 5.55
N LEU A 95 -1.42 -16.84 4.75
CA LEU A 95 -2.36 -15.70 4.92
C LEU A 95 -2.92 -15.57 6.34
N ASN A 96 -3.20 -16.70 7.00
CA ASN A 96 -3.76 -16.73 8.36
C ASN A 96 -2.83 -16.10 9.40
N THR A 97 -1.52 -16.25 9.23
CA THR A 97 -0.51 -15.70 10.14
C THR A 97 0.07 -14.37 9.66
N LEU A 98 -0.28 -13.94 8.44
CA LEU A 98 0.29 -12.77 7.79
C LEU A 98 0.19 -11.53 8.68
N HIS A 99 -0.98 -11.28 9.28
CA HIS A 99 -1.23 -10.12 10.15
C HIS A 99 -0.22 -9.98 11.29
N LYS A 100 0.14 -11.08 11.95
CA LYS A 100 1.05 -11.10 13.12
C LYS A 100 2.53 -11.20 12.72
N MET A 101 2.82 -11.75 11.54
CA MET A 101 4.20 -11.91 11.09
C MET A 101 4.84 -10.57 10.71
N LYS A 102 6.13 -10.45 11.03
CA LYS A 102 7.00 -9.38 10.53
C LYS A 102 7.54 -9.78 9.16
N PHE A 103 7.74 -8.80 8.27
CA PHE A 103 8.22 -9.07 6.92
C PHE A 103 9.50 -9.91 6.88
N HIS A 104 10.49 -9.65 7.75
CA HIS A 104 11.74 -10.41 7.75
C HIS A 104 11.53 -11.89 8.06
N ASN A 105 10.64 -12.24 9.00
CA ASN A 105 10.35 -13.63 9.34
C ASN A 105 9.61 -14.32 8.21
N TRP A 106 8.64 -13.62 7.62
CA TRP A 106 7.90 -14.10 6.46
C TRP A 106 8.85 -14.31 5.27
N TYR A 107 9.73 -13.36 4.97
CA TYR A 107 10.61 -13.40 3.80
C TYR A 107 11.75 -14.43 3.90
N LYS A 108 11.98 -15.08 5.05
CA LYS A 108 12.97 -16.16 5.21
C LYS A 108 12.57 -17.46 4.52
N ASP A 109 11.27 -17.71 4.37
CA ASP A 109 10.79 -18.93 3.71
C ASP A 109 10.90 -18.79 2.18
N GLN A 110 11.64 -19.70 1.57
CA GLN A 110 11.86 -19.74 0.12
C GLN A 110 10.54 -19.93 -0.65
N LYS A 111 9.52 -20.58 -0.08
CA LYS A 111 8.21 -20.76 -0.73
C LYS A 111 7.51 -19.44 -1.03
N HIS A 112 7.63 -18.47 -0.11
CA HIS A 112 7.08 -17.13 -0.31
C HIS A 112 7.77 -16.40 -1.46
N PHE A 113 9.06 -16.68 -1.67
CA PHE A 113 9.84 -16.11 -2.75
C PHE A 113 9.49 -16.71 -4.11
N ILE A 114 9.38 -18.04 -4.19
CA ILE A 114 9.12 -18.78 -5.44
C ILE A 114 7.90 -18.22 -6.16
N LEU A 115 6.85 -17.88 -5.41
CA LEU A 115 5.65 -17.28 -5.97
C LEU A 115 5.95 -16.03 -6.79
N PHE A 116 6.76 -15.09 -6.29
CA PHE A 116 7.16 -13.86 -7.04
C PHE A 116 7.76 -14.14 -8.44
N TYR A 117 8.33 -15.34 -8.67
CA TYR A 117 9.01 -15.70 -9.92
C TYR A 117 8.19 -16.67 -10.77
N GLU A 118 7.68 -17.75 -10.18
CA GLU A 118 6.89 -18.78 -10.87
C GLU A 118 5.48 -18.31 -11.20
N GLY A 119 4.90 -17.43 -10.38
CA GLY A 119 3.57 -16.86 -10.60
C GLY A 119 3.50 -15.85 -11.75
N GLY A 120 4.60 -15.62 -12.48
CA GLY A 120 4.64 -14.66 -13.58
C GLY A 120 4.38 -13.22 -13.13
N PHE A 121 4.69 -12.90 -11.87
CA PHE A 121 4.51 -11.57 -11.32
C PHE A 121 5.56 -10.61 -11.88
N GLU A 122 5.34 -10.15 -13.11
CA GLU A 122 6.23 -9.22 -13.77
C GLU A 122 6.12 -7.83 -13.12
N VAL A 123 7.15 -7.43 -12.38
CA VAL A 123 7.37 -6.03 -12.03
C VAL A 123 7.87 -5.31 -13.28
N LYS A 124 6.96 -4.72 -14.06
CA LYS A 124 7.31 -3.82 -15.16
C LYS A 124 7.31 -2.38 -14.63
N GLY A 125 8.06 -1.47 -15.23
CA GLY A 125 7.93 -0.04 -14.91
C GLY A 125 8.83 0.50 -13.78
N ARG A 126 8.81 1.84 -13.66
CA ARG A 126 9.74 2.66 -12.86
C ARG A 126 8.99 3.44 -11.77
N GLN A 127 7.89 2.95 -11.20
CA GLN A 127 7.31 3.66 -10.06
C GLN A 127 8.29 3.63 -8.88
N GLN A 128 8.76 4.81 -8.46
CA GLN A 128 9.74 4.88 -7.37
C GLN A 128 9.05 4.42 -6.08
N TYR A 129 9.71 3.51 -5.35
CA TYR A 129 9.30 3.01 -4.03
C TYR A 129 8.67 4.09 -3.13
N LYS A 130 9.30 5.28 -3.10
CA LYS A 130 8.84 6.47 -2.34
C LYS A 130 7.39 6.86 -2.64
N HIS A 131 6.95 6.76 -3.89
CA HIS A 131 5.57 7.11 -4.29
C HIS A 131 4.58 6.03 -3.87
N LEU A 132 4.96 4.74 -3.98
CA LEU A 132 4.11 3.63 -3.56
C LEU A 132 3.90 3.62 -2.04
N VAL A 133 4.95 3.91 -1.27
CA VAL A 133 4.85 4.11 0.18
C VAL A 133 3.95 5.30 0.51
N ARG A 134 4.11 6.43 -0.18
CA ARG A 134 3.26 7.61 0.05
C ARG A 134 1.79 7.27 -0.17
N LYS A 135 1.43 6.64 -1.29
CA LYS A 135 0.04 6.24 -1.58
C LYS A 135 -0.51 5.30 -0.51
N PHE A 136 0.29 4.32 -0.07
CA PHE A 136 -0.08 3.38 0.98
C PHE A 136 -0.38 4.10 2.29
N ASN A 137 0.55 4.94 2.76
CA ASN A 137 0.40 5.60 4.04
C ASN A 137 -0.72 6.64 4.01
N VAL A 138 -0.80 7.47 2.95
CA VAL A 138 -1.89 8.44 2.76
C VAL A 138 -3.25 7.75 2.82
N PHE A 139 -3.40 6.56 2.21
CA PHE A 139 -4.64 5.81 2.28
C PHE A 139 -5.01 5.42 3.72
N ILE A 140 -4.06 4.88 4.49
CA ILE A 140 -4.30 4.48 5.88
C ILE A 140 -4.70 5.68 6.74
N GLU A 141 -3.90 6.75 6.69
CA GLU A 141 -4.15 7.97 7.45
C GLU A 141 -5.49 8.60 7.05
N TYR A 142 -5.82 8.59 5.77
CA TYR A 142 -7.10 9.10 5.28
C TYR A 142 -8.28 8.29 5.83
N GLN A 143 -8.25 6.96 5.75
CA GLN A 143 -9.35 6.14 6.25
C GLN A 143 -9.51 6.27 7.77
N ASN A 144 -8.40 6.24 8.51
CA ASN A 144 -8.43 6.37 9.96
C ASN A 144 -8.86 7.77 10.41
N GLY A 145 -8.39 8.83 9.75
CA GLY A 145 -8.79 10.21 10.03
C GLY A 145 -10.24 10.48 9.65
N MET A 146 -10.75 9.86 8.58
CA MET A 146 -12.17 9.94 8.23
C MET A 146 -13.07 9.24 9.24
N GLU A 147 -12.60 8.20 9.94
CA GLU A 147 -13.35 7.53 11.00
C GLU A 147 -13.26 8.28 12.34
N SER A 148 -12.06 8.75 12.74
CA SER A 148 -11.80 9.33 14.08
C SER A 148 -12.27 10.77 14.27
N PHE A 149 -12.51 11.50 13.18
CA PHE A 149 -12.69 12.94 13.28
C PHE A 149 -14.12 13.32 13.73
N GLU A 150 -14.20 13.79 14.97
CA GLU A 150 -15.35 14.43 15.61
C GLU A 150 -15.36 15.93 15.26
N TYR A 151 -16.44 16.39 14.64
CA TYR A 151 -16.51 17.74 14.09
C TYR A 151 -16.76 18.79 15.16
N THR A 152 -15.85 19.76 15.28
CA THR A 152 -16.04 20.98 16.07
C THR A 152 -15.62 22.22 15.26
N ARG A 153 -16.56 22.78 14.48
CA ARG A 153 -16.64 24.20 14.04
C ARG A 153 -15.83 24.64 12.79
N GLY A 154 -16.49 25.39 11.87
CA GLY A 154 -15.88 26.19 10.78
C GLY A 154 -16.53 26.07 9.38
N ASP A 155 -16.02 26.82 8.39
CA ASP A 155 -16.37 26.71 6.95
C ASP A 155 -15.67 25.52 6.23
N MET A 156 -14.79 24.80 6.94
CA MET A 156 -13.95 23.75 6.37
C MET A 156 -14.60 22.37 6.48
N THR A 157 -14.66 21.63 5.36
CA THR A 157 -15.22 20.27 5.36
C THR A 157 -14.27 19.25 6.02
N LYS A 158 -14.83 18.18 6.60
CA LYS A 158 -14.08 17.04 7.16
C LYS A 158 -12.96 16.54 6.23
N ILE A 159 -13.28 16.41 4.94
CA ILE A 159 -12.33 15.93 3.92
C ILE A 159 -11.17 16.90 3.74
N MET A 160 -11.44 18.21 3.72
CA MET A 160 -10.39 19.22 3.58
C MET A 160 -9.43 19.18 4.76
N LYS A 161 -9.96 19.08 5.99
CA LYS A 161 -9.12 19.09 7.19
C LYS A 161 -8.23 17.84 7.28
N VAL A 162 -8.82 16.65 7.12
CA VAL A 162 -8.05 15.39 7.09
C VAL A 162 -6.98 15.43 5.98
N SER A 163 -7.31 16.00 4.82
CA SER A 163 -6.33 16.10 3.71
C SER A 163 -5.20 17.08 4.00
N GLU A 164 -5.49 18.20 4.67
CA GLU A 164 -4.50 19.17 5.13
C GLU A 164 -3.53 18.51 6.14
N ASP A 165 -4.06 17.86 7.18
CA ASP A 165 -3.25 17.23 8.23
C ASP A 165 -2.31 16.14 7.67
N ILE A 166 -2.81 15.33 6.73
CA ILE A 166 -2.01 14.31 6.02
C ILE A 166 -0.87 14.95 5.23
N LEU A 167 -1.16 16.02 4.49
CA LEU A 167 -0.14 16.68 3.68
C LEU A 167 0.87 17.42 4.54
N GLU A 168 0.47 18.04 5.64
CA GLU A 168 1.41 18.60 6.61
C GLU A 168 2.35 17.54 7.19
N LEU A 169 1.83 16.34 7.53
CA LEU A 169 2.63 15.23 8.03
C LEU A 169 3.69 14.81 6.99
N TYR A 170 3.31 14.63 5.73
CA TYR A 170 4.26 14.23 4.69
C TYR A 170 5.15 15.37 4.17
N GLN A 171 4.75 16.63 4.30
CA GLN A 171 5.60 17.81 4.08
C GLN A 171 6.62 17.98 5.21
N LYS A 172 6.31 17.61 6.46
CA LYS A 172 7.31 17.59 7.53
C LYS A 172 8.34 16.47 7.32
N GLU A 173 7.92 15.32 6.80
CA GLU A 173 8.82 14.20 6.47
C GLU A 173 9.70 14.45 5.22
N ARG A 174 9.22 15.27 4.28
CA ARG A 174 9.91 15.69 3.04
C ARG A 174 10.10 17.21 3.02
N TYR A 175 11.34 17.71 3.01
CA TYR A 175 11.62 19.08 2.54
C TYR A 175 11.38 19.24 1.01
N ASP A 176 10.24 18.77 0.49
CA ASP A 176 9.77 19.12 -0.86
C ASP A 176 9.06 20.48 -0.73
N LYS A 177 9.67 21.54 -1.29
CA LYS A 177 9.15 22.93 -1.33
C LYS A 177 7.87 23.09 -2.18
N GLU A 178 7.03 22.07 -2.29
CA GLU A 178 5.76 22.17 -3.01
C GLU A 178 4.74 22.86 -2.10
N LYS A 179 4.64 24.18 -2.26
CA LYS A 179 3.56 24.98 -1.68
C LYS A 179 2.26 24.64 -2.43
N PHE A 180 1.43 23.77 -1.86
CA PHE A 180 0.08 23.55 -2.34
C PHE A 180 -0.85 24.63 -1.76
N GLY A 181 -1.76 25.16 -2.57
CA GLY A 181 -2.81 26.05 -2.06
C GLY A 181 -3.87 25.25 -1.29
N SER A 182 -4.59 25.88 -0.36
CA SER A 182 -5.62 25.23 0.48
C SER A 182 -6.70 24.46 -0.30
N ARG A 183 -7.04 24.93 -1.51
CA ARG A 183 -8.00 24.28 -2.42
C ARG A 183 -7.44 23.09 -3.21
N GLN A 184 -6.15 22.77 -3.07
CA GLN A 184 -5.49 21.68 -3.81
C GLN A 184 -5.21 20.46 -2.93
N TYR A 185 -5.25 20.60 -1.60
CA TYR A 185 -4.92 19.52 -0.66
C TYR A 185 -5.82 18.30 -0.81
N ASP A 186 -7.15 18.50 -0.86
CA ASP A 186 -8.10 17.41 -1.02
C ASP A 186 -7.92 16.69 -2.36
N SER A 187 -7.62 17.42 -3.43
CA SER A 187 -7.43 16.85 -4.77
C SER A 187 -6.22 15.90 -4.83
N VAL A 188 -5.12 16.27 -4.17
CA VAL A 188 -3.89 15.48 -4.12
C VAL A 188 -4.10 14.22 -3.29
N VAL A 189 -4.67 14.35 -2.08
CA VAL A 189 -4.95 13.22 -1.20
C VAL A 189 -5.96 12.26 -1.84
N ARG A 190 -7.05 12.78 -2.42
CA ARG A 190 -8.03 11.95 -3.13
C ARG A 190 -7.42 11.20 -4.32
N SER A 191 -6.48 11.83 -5.03
CA SER A 191 -5.74 11.17 -6.11
C SER A 191 -4.89 10.02 -5.57
N ASP A 192 -4.13 10.24 -4.49
CA ASP A 192 -3.32 9.21 -3.85
C ASP A 192 -4.18 8.06 -3.30
N VAL A 193 -5.31 8.36 -2.64
CA VAL A 193 -6.29 7.38 -2.15
C VAL A 193 -6.82 6.53 -3.31
N LYS A 194 -7.32 7.17 -4.38
CA LYS A 194 -7.85 6.46 -5.55
C LYS A 194 -6.79 5.60 -6.25
N ASN A 195 -5.56 6.10 -6.32
CA ASN A 195 -4.45 5.32 -6.86
C ASN A 195 -4.19 4.11 -5.97
N CYS A 196 -4.16 4.27 -4.64
CA CYS A 196 -3.99 3.17 -3.69
C CYS A 196 -5.11 2.12 -3.83
N GLU A 197 -6.38 2.52 -4.01
CA GLU A 197 -7.49 1.59 -4.27
C GLU A 197 -7.25 0.72 -5.51
N ASN A 198 -6.72 1.29 -6.60
CA ASN A 198 -6.37 0.50 -7.78
C ASN A 198 -5.24 -0.51 -7.48
N ILE A 199 -4.28 -0.13 -6.63
CA ILE A 199 -3.21 -1.04 -6.18
C ILE A 199 -3.79 -2.18 -5.35
N ILE A 200 -4.65 -1.87 -4.39
CA ILE A 200 -5.34 -2.86 -3.54
C ILE A 200 -6.08 -3.88 -4.41
N LEU A 201 -6.86 -3.41 -5.40
CA LEU A 201 -7.58 -4.30 -6.31
C LEU A 201 -6.63 -5.18 -7.13
N ALA A 202 -5.53 -4.61 -7.64
CA ALA A 202 -4.53 -5.38 -8.35
C ALA A 202 -3.91 -6.46 -7.45
N VAL A 203 -3.52 -6.10 -6.22
CA VAL A 203 -2.91 -7.02 -5.25
C VAL A 203 -3.87 -8.14 -4.88
N CYS A 204 -5.15 -7.85 -4.72
CA CYS A 204 -6.17 -8.88 -4.49
C CYS A 204 -6.18 -9.96 -5.59
N GLU A 205 -5.87 -9.59 -6.83
CA GLU A 205 -5.80 -10.48 -7.99
C GLU A 205 -4.38 -11.04 -8.24
N GLY A 206 -3.45 -10.86 -7.31
CA GLY A 206 -2.07 -11.30 -7.50
C GLY A 206 -1.25 -10.38 -8.40
N ARG A 207 -1.67 -9.15 -8.68
CA ARG A 207 -0.92 -8.23 -9.55
C ARG A 207 -0.33 -7.10 -8.74
N PHE A 208 0.96 -6.81 -8.91
CA PHE A 208 1.55 -5.62 -8.30
C PHE A 208 1.64 -4.48 -9.32
N PRO A 209 1.38 -3.23 -8.94
CA PRO A 209 1.42 -2.10 -9.85
C PRO A 209 2.82 -1.85 -10.40
N ASN A 210 2.82 -1.42 -11.66
CA ASN A 210 3.97 -1.06 -12.48
C ASN A 210 4.17 0.46 -12.58
#